data_AF-A0A7C4E882-F1
#
_entry.id   AF-A0A7C4E882-F1
#
_cell.length_a   1.000
_cell.length_b   1.000
_cell.length_c   1.000
_cell.angle_alpha   90.00
_cell.angle_beta   90.00
_cell.angle_gamma   90.00
#
_symmetry.space_group_name_H-M   'P 1'
#
loop_
_entity.id
_entity.type
_entity.pdbx_description
1 polymer ?
#
loop_
_entity_poly.entity_id
_entity_poly.type
_entity_poly.pdbx_seq_one_letter_code
_entity_poly.pdbx_strand_id
1 'polypeptide(L)' 'TPNASDITEVVLLRAGAVTHGFNMSQRGIELVIAGIAAGALTVEAPPQANLAPPGWYLMFILNASRVPSIGRWVRVTT' A
#
# COMPACT_ATOMS: atom_id res chain seq x y z
N THR A 1 11.63 -8.40 -12.34
CA THR A 1 10.26 -7.86 -12.18
C THR A 1 9.52 -8.77 -11.23
N PRO A 2 8.73 -8.29 -10.25
CA PRO A 2 8.04 -9.20 -9.35
C PRO A 2 7.07 -10.06 -10.16
N ASN A 3 7.13 -11.37 -9.94
CA ASN A 3 6.20 -12.31 -10.52
C ASN A 3 4.84 -12.13 -9.84
N ALA A 4 3.81 -11.78 -10.61
CA ALA A 4 2.51 -11.41 -10.05
C ALA A 4 1.87 -12.55 -9.24
N SER A 5 2.14 -13.82 -9.61
CA SER A 5 1.66 -14.99 -8.89
C SER A 5 2.20 -15.13 -7.46
N ASP A 6 3.33 -14.47 -7.17
CA ASP A 6 4.06 -14.66 -5.92
C ASP A 6 3.75 -13.55 -4.90
N ILE A 7 2.91 -12.58 -5.29
CA ILE A 7 2.48 -11.46 -4.46
C ILE A 7 1.44 -11.94 -3.46
N THR A 8 1.69 -11.70 -2.18
CA THR A 8 0.80 -12.12 -1.08
C THR A 8 0.25 -10.95 -0.28
N GLU A 9 0.89 -9.78 -0.32
CA GLU A 9 0.45 -8.60 0.44
C GLU A 9 0.59 -7.33 -0.42
N VAL A 10 -0.34 -6.39 -0.24
CA VAL A 10 -0.29 -5.04 -0.84
C VAL A 10 -0.53 -4.02 0.26
N VAL A 11 0.38 -3.06 0.41
CA VAL A 11 0.33 -2.09 1.50
C VAL A 11 0.45 -0.67 0.97
N LEU A 12 -0.47 0.20 1.40
CA LEU A 12 -0.31 1.65 1.33
C LEU A 12 0.36 2.16 2.61
N LEU A 13 1.43 2.94 2.45
CA LEU A 13 2.14 3.60 3.53
C LEU A 13 2.10 5.11 3.33
N ARG A 14 1.43 5.82 4.25
CA ARG A 14 1.47 7.29 4.23
C ARG A 14 2.85 7.77 4.65
N ALA A 15 3.36 8.79 3.97
CA ALA A 15 4.64 9.40 4.33
C ALA A 15 4.63 9.90 5.79
N GLY A 16 5.74 9.69 6.49
CA GLY A 16 5.92 10.18 7.84
C GLY A 16 6.20 11.68 7.89
N ALA A 17 5.74 12.32 8.95
CA ALA A 17 6.10 13.68 9.32
C ALA A 17 6.37 13.68 10.82
N VAL A 18 7.66 13.59 11.19
CA VAL A 18 8.11 13.46 12.57
C VAL A 18 8.49 14.82 13.14
N THR A 19 8.03 15.11 14.35
CA THR A 19 8.60 16.15 15.20
C THR A 19 8.44 15.76 16.66
N HIS A 20 9.43 16.08 17.50
CA HIS A 20 9.37 15.82 18.95
C HIS A 20 9.07 14.36 19.32
N GLY A 21 9.59 13.41 18.51
CA GLY A 21 9.32 11.98 18.68
C GLY A 21 7.90 11.53 18.30
N PHE A 22 7.09 12.41 17.69
CA PHE A 22 5.70 12.16 17.37
C PHE A 22 5.44 12.16 15.86
N ASN A 23 4.66 11.19 15.38
CA ASN A 23 4.29 11.03 13.98
C ASN A 23 2.82 10.60 13.87
N MET A 24 1.93 11.56 13.63
CA MET A 24 0.51 11.27 13.36
C MET A 24 0.22 10.98 11.88
N SER A 25 1.22 11.18 11.02
CA SER A 25 1.04 11.10 9.58
C SER A 25 1.15 9.69 9.06
N GLN A 26 2.19 8.96 9.45
CA GLN A 26 2.47 7.62 8.97
C GLN A 26 1.41 6.64 9.42
N ARG A 27 0.89 5.87 8.47
CA ARG A 27 -0.03 4.75 8.69
C ARG A 27 0.19 3.72 7.59
N GLY A 28 0.18 2.45 7.96
CA GLY A 28 0.18 1.32 7.03
C GLY A 28 -1.24 0.80 6.87
N ILE A 29 -1.66 0.56 5.64
CA ILE A 29 -2.99 0.07 5.30
C ILE A 29 -2.79 -1.07 4.31
N GLU A 30 -3.06 -2.28 4.76
CA GLU A 30 -3.08 -3.44 3.87
C GLU A 30 -4.35 -3.41 3.02
N LEU A 31 -4.20 -3.69 1.73
CA LEU A 31 -5.29 -3.74 0.77
C LEU A 31 -5.68 -5.19 0.49
N VAL A 32 -6.98 -5.42 0.28
CA VAL A 32 -7.49 -6.72 -0.13
C VAL A 32 -7.08 -6.97 -1.57
N ILE A 33 -6.46 -8.12 -1.84
CA ILE A 33 -6.18 -8.60 -3.20
C ILE A 33 -7.47 -9.24 -3.73
N ALA A 34 -8.11 -8.59 -4.70
CA ALA A 34 -9.34 -9.07 -5.33
C ALA A 34 -9.08 -10.01 -6.51
N GLY A 35 -7.86 -10.00 -7.07
CA GLY A 35 -7.50 -10.91 -8.16
C GLY A 35 -6.05 -10.77 -8.62
N ILE A 36 -5.50 -11.89 -9.08
CA ILE A 36 -4.16 -11.99 -9.65
C ILE A 36 -4.28 -12.60 -11.05
N ALA A 37 -3.73 -11.94 -12.04
CA ALA A 37 -3.62 -12.42 -13.41
C ALA A 37 -2.19 -12.23 -13.93
N ALA A 38 -1.89 -12.78 -15.10
CA ALA A 38 -0.57 -12.63 -15.71
C ALA A 38 -0.23 -11.13 -15.91
N GLY A 39 0.74 -10.64 -15.12
CA GLY A 39 1.18 -9.25 -15.17
C GLY A 39 0.19 -8.22 -14.58
N ALA A 40 -0.90 -8.65 -13.95
CA ALA A 40 -1.90 -7.75 -13.38
C ALA A 40 -2.31 -8.18 -11.95
N LEU A 41 -2.48 -7.18 -11.10
CA LEU A 41 -2.93 -7.33 -9.71
C LEU A 41 -4.08 -6.36 -9.50
N THR A 42 -5.22 -6.87 -9.04
CA THR A 42 -6.39 -6.07 -8.69
C THR A 42 -6.52 -6.03 -7.19
N VAL A 43 -6.63 -4.82 -6.63
CA VAL A 43 -6.77 -4.59 -5.19
C VAL A 43 -7.97 -3.68 -4.92
N GLU A 44 -8.59 -3.86 -3.77
CA GLU A 44 -9.67 -3.00 -3.32
C GLU A 44 -9.10 -1.74 -2.66
N ALA A 45 -9.70 -0.59 -2.99
CA ALA A 45 -9.37 0.65 -2.29
C ALA A 45 -9.84 0.57 -0.83
N PRO A 46 -9.21 1.32 0.09
CA PRO A 46 -9.66 1.41 1.48
C PRO A 46 -11.15 1.79 1.53
N PRO A 47 -11.96 1.14 2.37
CA PRO A 47 -13.42 1.30 2.32
C PRO A 47 -13.90 2.65 2.87
N GLN A 48 -13.05 3.37 3.61
CA GLN A 48 -13.41 4.62 4.28
C GLN A 48 -12.19 5.56 4.43
N ALA A 49 -12.44 6.87 4.26
CA ALA A 49 -11.44 7.94 4.36
C ALA A 49 -10.82 8.10 5.76
N ASN A 50 -11.49 7.65 6.82
CA ASN A 50 -10.93 7.69 8.18
C ASN A 50 -9.74 6.72 8.33
N LEU A 51 -9.78 5.58 7.64
CA LEU A 51 -8.68 4.62 7.56
C LEU A 51 -7.56 5.17 6.67
N ALA A 52 -7.94 5.61 5.46
CA ALA A 52 -7.03 6.19 4.47
C ALA A 52 -7.41 7.63 4.10
N PRO A 53 -7.00 8.65 4.88
CA PRO A 53 -7.31 10.03 4.52
C PRO A 53 -6.76 10.40 3.14
N PRO A 54 -7.52 11.16 2.33
CA PRO A 54 -7.07 11.56 1.01
C PRO A 54 -5.66 12.18 1.04
N GLY A 55 -4.82 11.76 0.11
CA GLY A 55 -3.41 12.15 0.09
C GLY A 55 -2.52 11.18 -0.68
N TRP A 56 -1.22 11.43 -0.60
CA TRP A 56 -0.21 10.60 -1.23
C TRP A 56 0.28 9.50 -0.30
N TYR A 57 0.37 8.30 -0.86
CA TYR A 57 0.85 7.09 -0.22
C TYR A 57 1.92 6.43 -1.08
N LEU A 58 2.87 5.76 -0.44
CA LEU A 58 3.70 4.77 -1.12
C LEU A 58 2.95 3.45 -1.12
N MET A 59 2.78 2.84 -2.29
CA MET A 59 2.26 1.49 -2.44
C MET A 59 3.42 0.50 -2.60
N PHE A 60 3.35 -0.57 -1.81
CA PHE A 60 4.26 -1.70 -1.85
C PHE A 60 3.49 -2.97 -2.18
N ILE A 61 4.12 -3.84 -2.97
CA ILE A 61 3.71 -5.24 -3.09
C ILE A 61 4.79 -6.11 -2.43
N LEU A 62 4.38 -7.14 -1.72
CA LEU A 62 5.29 -8.06 -1.03
C LEU A 62 5.05 -9.48 -1.54
N ASN A 63 6.14 -10.23 -1.66
CA ASN A 63 6.05 -11.66 -1.96
C ASN A 63 5.78 -12.50 -0.70
N ALA A 64 5.62 -13.82 -0.86
CA ALA A 64 5.40 -14.76 0.25
C ALA A 64 6.50 -14.75 1.34
N SER A 65 7.71 -14.25 1.03
CA SER A 65 8.80 -14.06 1.99
C SER A 65 8.84 -12.64 2.60
N ARG A 66 7.80 -11.83 2.36
CA ARG A 66 7.68 -10.43 2.78
C ARG A 66 8.77 -9.49 2.27
N VAL A 67 9.37 -9.80 1.12
CA VAL A 67 10.31 -8.89 0.45
C VAL A 67 9.50 -7.83 -0.29
N PRO A 68 9.63 -6.53 0.05
CA PRO A 68 8.86 -5.48 -0.59
C PRO A 68 9.46 -5.05 -1.93
N SER A 69 8.61 -4.57 -2.83
CA SER A 69 9.04 -3.82 -4.01
C SER A 69 9.64 -2.45 -3.64
N ILE A 70 10.20 -1.75 -4.63
CA ILE A 70 10.34 -0.29 -4.52
C ILE A 70 8.93 0.32 -4.43
N GLY A 71 8.74 1.24 -3.48
CA GLY A 71 7.46 1.91 -3.28
C GLY A 71 7.08 2.80 -4.45
N ARG A 72 5.81 2.77 -4.85
CA ARG A 72 5.25 3.64 -5.91
C ARG A 72 4.29 4.65 -5.31
N TRP A 73 4.43 5.93 -5.68
CA TRP A 73 3.48 6.95 -5.25
C TRP A 73 2.12 6.74 -5.90
N VAL A 74 1.09 6.69 -5.06
CA VAL A 74 -0.31 6.66 -5.44
C VAL A 74 -1.08 7.71 -4.65
N ARG A 75 -2.12 8.26 -5.25
CA ARG A 75 -2.97 9.27 -4.59
C ARG A 75 -4.32 8.63 -4.27
N VAL A 76 -4.67 8.62 -2.98
CA VAL A 76 -6.02 8.31 -2.51
C VAL A 76 -6.83 9.60 -2.55
N THR A 77 -8.02 9.57 -3.16
CA THR A 77 -8.83 10.77 -3.41
C THR A 77 -10.18 10.80 -2.69
N THR A 78 -10.62 9.67 -2.14
CA THR A 78 -11.95 9.48 -1.53
C THR A 78 -11.85 8.52 -0.36
#